data_AF-Q6JTV7-F1
#
_entry.id   AF-Q6JTV7-F1
#
_cell.length_a   1.000
_cell.length_b   1.000
_cell.length_c   1.000
_cell.angle_alpha   90.00
_cell.angle_beta   90.00
_cell.angle_gamma   90.00
#
_symmetry.space_group_name_H-M   'P 1'
#
loop_
_entity.id
_entity.type
_entity.pdbx_description
1 polymer ?
#
loop_
_entity_poly.entity_id
_entity_poly.type
_entity_poly.pdbx_seq_one_letter_code
_entity_poly.pdbx_strand_id
1 'polypeptide(L)'
;AGVSAKNVTLGVPRLKELINVSKKPRTPSLAVFLLGQAARDAEKAKEVLCRLEHTTLRKVAANTAIYYDPDPQNTVIQEDQEFVNVYYEMPDFDTSRISPWLLRIVMDRKRMTDKKLSMENIAEKIQQGFGDDLLCIFN
;
A
#
# COMPACT_ATOMS: atom_id res chain seq x y z
N ALA A 1 -10.36 -32.15 9.61
CA ALA A 1 -10.08 -32.22 8.16
C ALA A 1 -10.58 -30.92 7.52
N GLY A 2 -9.69 -30.17 6.86
CA GLY A 2 -9.96 -28.87 6.26
C GLY A 2 -8.64 -28.11 6.06
N VAL A 3 -8.29 -27.76 4.83
CA VAL A 3 -6.97 -27.24 4.41
C VAL A 3 -6.73 -25.75 4.75
N SER A 4 -7.57 -25.13 5.57
CA SER A 4 -7.45 -23.70 5.88
C SER A 4 -6.97 -23.49 7.31
N ALA A 5 -5.81 -22.84 7.47
CA ALA A 5 -5.26 -22.37 8.75
C ALA A 5 -6.07 -21.20 9.33
N LYS A 6 -7.39 -21.37 9.48
CA LYS A 6 -8.25 -20.39 10.14
C LYS A 6 -8.38 -20.78 11.60
N ASN A 7 -7.77 -19.98 12.47
CA ASN A 7 -8.00 -20.03 13.91
C ASN A 7 -9.42 -19.51 14.17
N VAL A 8 -10.42 -20.39 14.05
CA VAL A 8 -11.81 -20.11 14.41
C VAL A 8 -11.95 -20.31 15.91
N THR A 9 -12.63 -19.39 16.60
CA THR A 9 -13.00 -19.60 18.01
C THR A 9 -13.98 -20.76 18.08
N LEU A 10 -13.60 -21.86 18.71
CA LEU A 10 -14.42 -23.07 18.89
C LEU A 10 -14.69 -23.33 20.38
N GLY A 11 -15.72 -24.15 20.66
CA GLY A 11 -16.05 -24.60 22.02
C GLY A 11 -16.68 -23.52 22.91
N VAL A 12 -16.40 -23.59 24.21
CA VAL A 12 -17.01 -22.74 25.24
C VAL A 12 -16.85 -21.23 24.98
N PRO A 13 -15.67 -20.72 24.54
CA PRO A 13 -15.52 -19.30 24.24
C PRO A 13 -16.48 -18.82 23.15
N ARG A 14 -16.71 -19.64 22.10
CA ARG A 14 -17.64 -19.30 21.03
C ARG A 14 -19.08 -19.32 21.50
N LEU A 15 -19.44 -20.31 22.31
CA LEU A 15 -20.78 -20.40 22.90
C LEU A 15 -21.11 -19.16 23.75
N LYS A 16 -20.15 -18.71 24.57
CA LYS A 16 -20.31 -17.49 25.40
C LYS A 16 -20.50 -16.23 24.55
N GLU A 17 -19.80 -16.11 23.42
CA GLU A 17 -19.99 -14.98 22.49
C GLU A 17 -21.40 -14.98 21.87
N LEU A 18 -21.91 -16.15 21.49
CA LEU A 18 -23.23 -16.29 20.85
C LEU A 18 -24.36 -16.00 21.84
N ILE A 19 -24.30 -16.56 23.05
CA ILE A 19 -25.33 -16.37 24.08
C ILE A 19 -25.45 -14.89 24.48
N ASN A 20 -24.31 -14.20 24.62
CA ASN A 20 -24.29 -12.79 25.03
C ASN A 20 -24.48 -11.81 23.86
N VAL A 21 -24.67 -12.30 22.63
CA VAL A 21 -24.80 -11.47 21.42
C VAL A 21 -23.69 -10.41 21.35
N SER A 22 -22.43 -10.86 21.46
CA SER A 22 -21.28 -9.95 21.47
C SER A 22 -21.19 -9.14 20.18
N LYS A 23 -21.07 -7.82 20.28
CA LYS A 23 -20.90 -6.91 19.13
C LYS A 23 -19.57 -7.10 18.39
N LYS A 24 -18.55 -7.65 19.05
CA LYS A 24 -17.19 -7.82 18.50
C LYS A 24 -16.72 -9.26 18.79
N PRO A 25 -17.10 -10.25 17.97
CA PRO A 25 -16.61 -11.62 18.12
C PRO A 25 -15.08 -11.65 17.93
N ARG A 26 -14.37 -12.54 18.63
CA ARG A 26 -12.90 -12.60 18.59
C ARG A 26 -12.33 -12.95 17.23
N THR A 27 -12.97 -13.87 16.51
CA THR A 27 -12.52 -14.33 15.19
C THR A 27 -13.66 -14.14 14.19
N PRO A 28 -13.97 -12.90 13.79
CA PRO A 28 -15.00 -12.65 12.78
C PRO A 28 -14.57 -13.32 11.47
N SER A 29 -15.50 -13.98 10.79
CA SER A 29 -15.24 -14.59 9.49
C SER A 29 -16.37 -14.27 8.53
N LEU A 30 -15.98 -14.09 7.26
CA LEU A 30 -16.89 -13.89 6.15
C LEU A 30 -16.43 -14.80 5.01
N ALA A 31 -17.38 -15.51 4.39
CA ALA A 31 -17.15 -16.25 3.16
C ALA A 31 -17.75 -15.44 2.01
N VAL A 32 -16.91 -15.01 1.07
CA VAL A 32 -17.32 -14.26 -0.12
C VAL A 32 -17.28 -15.21 -1.31
N PHE A 33 -18.42 -15.41 -1.95
CA PHE A 33 -18.52 -16.21 -3.17
C PHE A 33 -18.38 -15.30 -4.38
N LEU A 34 -17.60 -15.73 -5.36
CA LEU A 34 -17.37 -15.00 -6.60
C LEU A 34 -18.41 -15.40 -7.65
N LEU A 35 -18.73 -14.48 -8.57
CA LEU A 35 -19.67 -14.69 -9.66
C LEU A 35 -18.97 -14.50 -11.03
N GLY A 36 -19.62 -14.96 -12.09
CA GLY A 36 -19.16 -14.77 -13.46
C GLY A 36 -17.81 -15.43 -13.73
N GLN A 37 -16.93 -14.72 -14.44
CA GLN A 37 -15.60 -15.25 -14.81
C GLN A 37 -14.68 -15.42 -13.60
N ALA A 38 -14.75 -14.52 -12.60
CA ALA A 38 -13.94 -14.63 -11.39
C ALA A 38 -14.25 -15.88 -10.54
N ALA A 39 -15.42 -16.51 -10.75
CA ALA A 39 -15.75 -17.78 -10.12
C ALA A 39 -15.05 -19.01 -10.74
N ARG A 40 -14.51 -18.86 -11.96
CA ARG A 40 -13.94 -19.95 -12.78
C ARG A 40 -12.48 -19.73 -13.17
N ASP A 41 -11.96 -18.52 -12.97
CA ASP A 41 -10.64 -18.08 -13.36
C ASP A 41 -9.88 -17.58 -12.12
N ALA A 42 -8.75 -18.23 -11.82
CA ALA A 42 -7.95 -17.93 -10.64
C ALA A 42 -7.29 -16.55 -10.68
N GLU A 43 -6.94 -16.06 -11.87
CA GLU A 43 -6.29 -14.76 -12.03
C GLU A 43 -7.29 -13.63 -11.79
N LYS A 44 -8.52 -13.79 -12.30
CA LYS A 44 -9.64 -12.87 -12.01
C LYS A 44 -10.10 -12.95 -10.56
N ALA A 45 -10.07 -14.14 -9.95
CA ALA A 45 -10.32 -14.27 -8.52
C ALA A 45 -9.29 -13.49 -7.69
N LYS A 46 -8.02 -13.54 -8.09
CA LYS A 46 -6.94 -12.77 -7.44
C LYS A 46 -7.14 -11.27 -7.56
N GLU A 47 -7.67 -10.76 -8.67
CA GLU A 47 -8.01 -9.34 -8.81
C GLU A 47 -9.08 -8.89 -7.80
N VAL A 48 -10.12 -9.71 -7.61
CA VAL A 48 -11.14 -9.42 -6.59
C VAL A 48 -10.53 -9.45 -5.19
N LEU A 49 -9.65 -10.41 -4.92
CA LEU A 49 -8.93 -10.50 -3.64
C LEU A 49 -8.10 -9.24 -3.37
N CYS A 50 -7.30 -8.79 -4.34
CA CYS A 50 -6.47 -7.59 -4.21
C CYS A 50 -7.29 -6.34 -3.92
N ARG A 51 -8.50 -6.23 -4.49
CA ARG A 51 -9.42 -5.10 -4.25
C ARG A 51 -10.10 -5.13 -2.88
N LEU A 52 -10.38 -6.30 -2.33
CA LEU A 52 -11.04 -6.45 -1.03
C LEU A 52 -10.05 -6.39 0.14
N GLU A 53 -8.80 -6.79 -0.09
CA GLU A 53 -7.81 -6.83 0.96
C GLU A 53 -7.36 -5.43 1.39
N HIS A 54 -7.52 -5.13 2.69
CA HIS A 54 -7.00 -3.92 3.26
C HIS A 54 -5.46 -3.93 3.28
N THR A 55 -4.86 -3.26 2.31
CA THR A 55 -3.42 -3.11 2.13
C THR A 55 -3.03 -1.68 2.48
N THR A 56 -2.09 -1.52 3.42
CA THR A 56 -1.58 -0.20 3.83
C THR A 56 -0.19 0.02 3.23
N LEU A 57 0.24 1.28 3.12
CA LEU A 57 1.57 1.63 2.64
C LEU A 57 2.68 0.89 3.42
N ARG A 58 2.53 0.77 4.75
CA ARG A 58 3.43 -0.01 5.61
C ARG A 58 3.62 -1.46 5.16
N LYS A 59 2.57 -2.09 4.61
CA LYS A 59 2.67 -3.49 4.15
C LYS A 59 3.49 -3.61 2.87
N VAL A 60 3.59 -2.56 2.05
CA VAL A 60 4.27 -2.61 0.75
C VAL A 60 5.60 -1.84 0.73
N ALA A 61 5.85 -0.99 1.72
CA ALA A 61 7.14 -0.35 1.94
C ALA A 61 8.16 -1.37 2.48
N ALA A 62 9.32 -1.44 1.83
CA ALA A 62 10.49 -2.17 2.29
C ALA A 62 11.32 -1.34 3.28
N ASN A 63 11.49 -0.04 3.01
CA ASN A 63 12.28 0.86 3.84
C ASN A 63 11.72 2.30 3.79
N THR A 64 11.95 3.06 4.85
CA THR A 64 11.61 4.49 4.96
C THR A 64 12.75 5.22 5.65
N ALA A 65 13.24 6.29 5.04
CA ALA A 65 14.30 7.11 5.62
C ALA A 65 14.05 8.60 5.34
N ILE A 66 14.51 9.45 6.27
CA ILE A 66 14.43 10.90 6.15
C ILE A 66 15.84 11.41 5.90
N TYR A 67 15.99 12.25 4.88
CA TYR A 67 17.24 12.87 4.49
C TYR A 67 17.09 14.39 4.56
N TYR A 68 18.20 15.05 4.89
CA TYR A 68 18.34 16.48 4.65
C TYR A 68 18.95 16.66 3.26
N ASP A 69 18.16 17.22 2.35
CA ASP A 69 18.49 17.40 0.95
C ASP A 69 18.25 18.87 0.55
N PRO A 70 19.27 19.74 0.70
CA PRO A 70 19.09 21.19 0.56
C PRO A 70 18.93 21.65 -0.90
N ASP A 71 19.36 20.84 -1.87
CA ASP A 71 19.22 21.12 -3.30
C ASP A 71 18.40 20.00 -3.95
N PRO A 72 17.11 20.24 -4.26
CA PRO A 72 16.23 19.21 -4.82
C PRO A 72 16.61 18.81 -6.24
N GLN A 73 17.40 19.60 -6.97
CA GLN A 73 17.91 19.24 -8.29
C GLN A 73 19.15 18.35 -8.18
N ASN A 74 20.01 18.61 -7.19
CA ASN A 74 21.23 17.83 -6.95
C ASN A 74 21.14 17.03 -5.66
N THR A 75 20.32 15.99 -5.67
CA THR A 75 20.10 15.18 -4.47
C THR A 75 21.39 14.61 -3.89
N VAL A 76 21.49 14.59 -2.56
CA VAL A 76 22.59 13.94 -1.82
C VAL A 76 22.59 12.40 -1.99
N ILE A 77 21.52 11.81 -2.51
CA ILE A 77 21.35 10.37 -2.70
C ILE A 77 21.84 9.96 -4.09
N GLN A 78 23.08 9.47 -4.16
CA GLN A 78 23.76 9.14 -5.42
C GLN A 78 22.96 8.21 -6.35
N GLU A 79 22.28 7.20 -5.80
CA GLU A 79 21.50 6.24 -6.58
C GLU A 79 20.22 6.82 -7.21
N ASP A 80 19.73 7.94 -6.70
CA ASP A 80 18.52 8.60 -7.20
C ASP A 80 18.85 9.83 -8.09
N GLN A 81 20.12 10.23 -8.22
CA GLN A 81 20.53 11.45 -8.92
C GLN A 81 20.08 11.51 -10.38
N GLU A 82 20.29 10.44 -11.15
CA GLU A 82 19.89 10.41 -12.57
C GLU A 82 18.38 10.62 -12.73
N PHE A 83 17.59 9.95 -11.89
CA PHE A 83 16.14 10.06 -11.89
C PHE A 83 15.67 11.46 -11.50
N VAL A 84 16.22 12.02 -10.41
CA VAL A 84 15.87 13.36 -9.91
C VAL A 84 16.24 14.44 -10.92
N ASN A 85 17.42 14.34 -11.55
CA ASN A 85 17.86 15.27 -12.59
C ASN A 85 16.86 15.31 -13.75
N VAL A 86 16.51 14.15 -14.31
CA VAL A 86 15.56 14.05 -15.44
C VAL A 86 14.19 14.61 -15.06
N TYR A 87 13.73 14.41 -13.81
CA TYR A 87 12.45 14.95 -13.36
C TYR A 87 12.44 16.50 -13.36
N TYR A 88 13.55 17.13 -12.94
CA TYR A 88 13.66 18.58 -12.83
C TYR A 88 14.31 19.28 -14.05
N GLU A 89 14.64 18.55 -15.11
CA GLU A 89 15.15 19.12 -16.36
C GLU A 89 14.15 20.08 -17.04
N MET A 90 12.85 19.90 -16.80
CA MET A 90 11.83 20.82 -17.29
C MET A 90 11.63 22.00 -16.30
N PRO A 91 11.80 23.26 -16.75
CA PRO A 91 11.84 24.45 -15.89
C PRO A 91 10.48 24.90 -15.32
N ASP A 92 9.45 24.07 -15.44
CA ASP A 92 8.07 24.43 -15.10
C ASP A 92 7.77 24.34 -13.60
N PHE A 93 8.73 23.86 -12.79
CA PHE A 93 8.56 23.63 -11.36
C PHE A 93 9.37 24.62 -10.51
N ASP A 94 8.68 25.39 -9.66
CA ASP A 94 9.32 26.29 -8.70
C ASP A 94 9.86 25.49 -7.51
N THR A 95 11.16 25.20 -7.55
CA THR A 95 11.86 24.45 -6.50
C THR A 95 12.05 25.24 -5.21
N SER A 96 11.85 26.56 -5.21
CA SER A 96 12.07 27.42 -4.03
C SER A 96 11.07 27.16 -2.89
N ARG A 97 9.95 26.51 -3.20
CA ARG A 97 8.88 26.17 -2.25
C ARG A 97 9.01 24.77 -1.67
N ILE A 98 10.03 24.01 -2.06
CA ILE A 98 10.23 22.63 -1.63
C ILE A 98 10.94 22.60 -0.27
N SER A 99 10.50 21.72 0.62
CA SER A 99 11.16 21.48 1.90
C SER A 99 12.55 20.87 1.69
N PRO A 100 13.59 21.31 2.44
CA PRO A 100 14.91 20.65 2.42
C PRO A 100 14.90 19.27 3.10
N TRP A 101 13.76 18.84 3.66
CA TRP A 101 13.60 17.51 4.24
C TRP A 101 12.91 16.57 3.25
N LEU A 102 13.61 15.52 2.85
CA LEU A 102 13.15 14.49 1.93
C LEU A 102 12.74 13.22 2.70
N LEU A 103 11.51 12.74 2.48
CA LEU A 103 11.09 11.42 2.93
C LEU A 103 11.19 10.44 1.76
N ARG A 104 12.14 9.50 1.84
CA ARG A 104 12.34 8.46 0.85
C ARG A 104 11.70 7.15 1.30
N ILE A 105 10.84 6.58 0.46
CA ILE A 105 10.19 5.29 0.71
C ILE A 105 10.58 4.32 -0.40
N VAL A 106 11.22 3.22 -0.02
CA VAL A 106 11.57 2.13 -0.95
C VAL A 106 10.47 1.09 -0.91
N MET A 107 9.91 0.74 -2.07
CA MET A 107 8.84 -0.26 -2.18
C MET A 107 9.39 -1.68 -2.35
N ASP A 108 8.72 -2.66 -1.72
CA ASP A 108 9.01 -4.08 -1.92
C ASP A 108 8.40 -4.54 -3.25
N ARG A 109 9.26 -4.75 -4.26
CA ARG A 109 8.86 -5.18 -5.62
C ARG A 109 8.00 -6.44 -5.62
N LYS A 110 8.31 -7.42 -4.75
CA LYS A 110 7.56 -8.67 -4.70
C LYS A 110 6.14 -8.41 -4.20
N ARG A 111 6.00 -7.60 -3.15
CA ARG A 111 4.68 -7.25 -2.60
C ARG A 111 3.87 -6.40 -3.55
N MET A 112 4.49 -5.47 -4.27
CA MET A 112 3.83 -4.66 -5.29
C MET A 112 3.21 -5.55 -6.39
N THR A 113 3.99 -6.50 -6.91
CA THR A 113 3.51 -7.48 -7.91
C THR A 113 2.42 -8.38 -7.35
N ASP A 114 2.60 -8.92 -6.14
CA ASP A 114 1.61 -9.81 -5.51
C ASP A 114 0.26 -9.12 -5.27
N LYS A 115 0.29 -7.82 -4.97
CA LYS A 115 -0.89 -6.98 -4.75
C LYS A 115 -1.43 -6.32 -6.02
N LYS A 116 -0.78 -6.52 -7.18
CA LYS A 116 -1.12 -5.83 -8.45
C LYS A 116 -1.17 -4.31 -8.30
N LEU A 117 -0.19 -3.72 -7.61
CA LEU A 117 -0.08 -2.28 -7.40
C LEU A 117 0.95 -1.67 -8.35
N SER A 118 0.65 -0.48 -8.88
CA SER A 118 1.59 0.38 -9.60
C SER A 118 2.00 1.56 -8.71
N MET A 119 3.15 2.18 -9.01
CA MET A 119 3.58 3.42 -8.33
C MET A 119 2.62 4.58 -8.60
N GLU A 120 2.05 4.64 -9.81
CA GLU A 120 1.00 5.61 -10.17
C GLU A 120 -0.18 5.57 -9.20
N ASN A 121 -0.71 4.36 -8.92
CA ASN A 121 -1.82 4.19 -7.98
C ASN A 121 -1.46 4.65 -6.56
N ILE A 122 -0.21 4.45 -6.15
CA ILE A 122 0.27 4.87 -4.82
C ILE A 122 0.40 6.38 -4.76
N ALA A 123 1.06 6.99 -5.76
CA ALA A 123 1.25 8.43 -5.83
C ALA A 123 -0.09 9.16 -5.88
N GLU A 124 -1.04 8.69 -6.69
CA GLU A 124 -2.39 9.25 -6.77
C GLU A 124 -3.10 9.22 -5.39
N LYS A 125 -2.99 8.11 -4.65
CA LYS A 125 -3.63 7.98 -3.34
C LYS A 125 -2.97 8.85 -2.27
N ILE A 126 -1.66 9.05 -2.35
CA ILE A 126 -0.95 9.98 -1.45
C ILE A 126 -1.39 11.41 -1.77
N GLN A 127 -1.38 11.82 -3.04
CA GLN A 127 -1.80 13.17 -3.45
C GLN A 127 -3.27 13.44 -3.08
N GLN A 128 -4.16 12.45 -3.24
CA GLN A 128 -5.56 12.58 -2.82
C GLN A 128 -5.73 12.75 -1.31
N GLY A 129 -4.82 12.20 -0.50
CA GLY A 129 -4.89 12.27 0.96
C GLY A 129 -4.30 13.57 1.54
N PHE A 130 -3.25 14.10 0.92
CA PHE A 130 -2.49 15.24 1.43
C PHE A 130 -2.61 16.51 0.57
N GLY A 131 -3.24 16.43 -0.61
CA GLY A 131 -3.38 17.57 -1.51
C GLY A 131 -2.03 18.14 -1.92
N ASP A 132 -1.92 19.46 -1.91
CA ASP A 132 -0.73 20.21 -2.32
C ASP A 132 0.30 20.40 -1.19
N ASP A 133 0.09 19.77 -0.03
CA ASP A 133 1.01 19.88 1.12
C ASP A 133 2.32 19.09 0.92
N LEU A 134 2.38 18.21 -0.08
CA LEU A 134 3.57 17.44 -0.42
C LEU A 134 3.78 17.33 -1.93
N LEU A 135 5.04 17.16 -2.30
CA LEU A 135 5.45 16.78 -3.65
C LEU A 135 5.80 15.29 -3.66
N CYS A 136 5.15 14.51 -4.53
CA CYS A 136 5.41 13.08 -4.69
C CYS A 136 6.05 12.81 -6.06
N ILE A 137 7.27 12.27 -6.05
CA ILE A 137 8.00 11.80 -7.24
C ILE A 137 8.29 10.31 -7.10
N PHE A 138 8.29 9.58 -8.21
CA PHE A 138 8.54 8.13 -8.23
C PHE A 138 9.15 7.66 -9.55
N ASN A 139 9.83 6.51 -9.51
CA ASN A 139 10.31 5.74 -10.65
C ASN A 139 9.90 4.26 -10.61
#